data_AF-A0A973E6U9-F1
#
_entry.id   AF-A0A973E6U9-F1
#
_cell.length_a   1.000
_cell.length_b   1.000
_cell.length_c   1.000
_cell.angle_alpha   90.00
_cell.angle_beta   90.00
_cell.angle_gamma   90.00
#
_symmetry.space_group_name_H-M   'P 1'
#
loop_
_entity.id
_entity.type
_entity.pdbx_description
1 polymer ?
#
loop_
_entity_poly.entity_id
_entity_poly.type
_entity_poly.pdbx_seq_one_letter_code
_entity_poly.pdbx_strand_id
1 'polypeptide(L)'
;MKNLTAALALSISLIVAPVQAEEHEQKADWFVEANLIGILYHELGHALIDVLELPVLGQEEAAVDVLTVMLIDRLFDEEDATDLAYEVALGYVGGENGDPEDVEPKADCEGDDCKEDGSEEAESEEAESEPAFWDVHGTGDQRYYNTVCLFYGGDTDLRAEYATDMELPEARAEKCEAEYDLANASWGPILDRISGKGSSLKMLSTGNDLTIKIVTAAVAELNLVLKLPVEVTVRVQTCGEVSAFYNPDKKEIIFCFEYTAYLQDLTDRGYFQGANTGKWKMSGMMNSDY
;
A
#
# COMPACT_ATOMS: atom_id res chain seq x y z
N MET A 1 67.87 -26.77 -30.14
CA MET A 1 66.72 -27.60 -29.73
C MET A 1 66.54 -27.47 -28.23
N LYS A 2 65.53 -26.73 -27.79
CA LYS A 2 64.77 -26.89 -26.52
C LYS A 2 63.71 -25.79 -26.47
N ASN A 3 62.46 -26.21 -26.64
CA ASN A 3 61.24 -25.46 -26.38
C ASN A 3 61.17 -25.13 -24.87
N LEU A 4 60.47 -24.06 -24.49
CA LEU A 4 59.47 -24.09 -23.40
C LEU A 4 58.66 -22.76 -23.35
N THR A 5 57.41 -22.86 -23.84
CA THR A 5 56.16 -22.34 -23.25
C THR A 5 56.15 -20.98 -22.53
N ALA A 6 55.53 -19.98 -23.16
CA ALA A 6 54.91 -18.85 -22.47
C ALA A 6 53.51 -19.27 -21.98
N ALA A 7 53.29 -19.25 -20.66
CA ALA A 7 51.98 -19.43 -20.07
C ALA A 7 51.26 -18.07 -20.04
N LEU A 8 50.21 -17.95 -20.85
CA LEU A 8 49.29 -16.81 -20.83
C LEU A 8 48.27 -17.08 -19.71
N ALA A 9 48.41 -16.40 -18.57
CA ALA A 9 47.40 -16.38 -17.53
C ALA A 9 46.25 -15.46 -18.01
N LEU A 10 45.18 -16.06 -18.53
CA LEU A 10 43.94 -15.37 -18.82
C LEU A 10 43.18 -15.21 -17.50
N SER A 11 43.36 -14.07 -16.83
CA SER A 11 42.53 -13.70 -15.68
C SER A 11 41.14 -13.32 -16.19
N ILE A 12 40.17 -14.23 -16.03
CA ILE A 12 38.75 -13.91 -16.16
C ILE A 12 38.40 -13.02 -14.96
N SER A 13 38.35 -11.70 -15.17
CA SER A 13 37.66 -10.80 -14.26
C SER A 13 36.16 -10.99 -14.45
N LEU A 14 35.55 -11.76 -13.56
CA LEU A 14 34.12 -11.66 -13.30
C LEU A 14 33.86 -10.27 -12.71
N ILE A 15 33.22 -9.40 -13.49
CA ILE A 15 32.63 -8.17 -12.96
C ILE A 15 31.44 -8.64 -12.13
N VAL A 16 31.63 -8.78 -10.82
CA VAL A 16 30.55 -8.93 -9.86
C VAL A 16 30.02 -7.52 -9.64
N ALA A 17 28.87 -7.20 -10.21
CA ALA A 17 28.11 -6.01 -9.81
C ALA A 17 27.84 -6.10 -8.29
N PRO A 18 27.76 -4.98 -7.55
CA PRO A 18 27.45 -5.05 -6.14
C PRO A 18 26.03 -5.61 -5.96
N VAL A 19 25.92 -6.81 -5.39
CA VAL A 19 24.67 -7.51 -5.01
C VAL A 19 23.67 -6.58 -4.29
N GLN A 20 24.18 -5.57 -3.58
CA GLN A 20 23.37 -4.60 -2.84
C GLN A 20 22.50 -3.68 -3.71
N ALA A 21 22.91 -3.39 -4.96
CA ALA A 21 22.12 -2.54 -5.85
C ALA A 21 20.94 -3.30 -6.47
N GLU A 22 21.15 -4.55 -6.89
CA GLU A 22 20.09 -5.42 -7.43
C GLU A 22 19.02 -5.77 -6.37
N GLU A 23 19.44 -5.94 -5.11
CA GLU A 23 18.53 -6.26 -4.00
C GLU A 23 17.67 -5.05 -3.56
N HIS A 24 18.19 -3.83 -3.65
CA HIS A 24 17.43 -2.61 -3.32
C HIS A 24 16.39 -2.28 -4.39
N GLU A 25 16.74 -2.46 -5.67
CA GLU A 25 15.83 -2.27 -6.82
C GLU A 25 14.67 -3.28 -6.78
N GLN A 26 14.94 -4.57 -6.48
CA GLN A 26 13.90 -5.60 -6.35
C GLN A 26 12.93 -5.36 -5.17
N LYS A 27 13.40 -4.78 -4.07
CA LYS A 27 12.57 -4.49 -2.89
C LYS A 27 11.71 -3.23 -3.07
N ALA A 28 12.25 -2.22 -3.76
CA ALA A 28 11.50 -1.04 -4.16
C ALA A 28 10.33 -1.39 -5.08
N ASP A 29 10.54 -2.34 -5.99
CA ASP A 29 9.50 -2.83 -6.90
C ASP A 29 8.37 -3.54 -6.14
N TRP A 30 8.68 -4.31 -5.08
CA TRP A 30 7.68 -5.06 -4.32
C TRP A 30 6.76 -4.17 -3.48
N PHE A 31 7.29 -3.19 -2.74
CA PHE A 31 6.44 -2.24 -1.98
C PHE A 31 5.47 -1.49 -2.90
N VAL A 32 5.97 -1.05 -4.06
CA VAL A 32 5.16 -0.37 -5.08
C VAL A 32 4.09 -1.32 -5.64
N GLU A 33 4.46 -2.56 -5.98
CA GLU A 33 3.53 -3.57 -6.48
C GLU A 33 2.43 -3.88 -5.47
N ALA A 34 2.80 -4.13 -4.22
CA ALA A 34 1.86 -4.47 -3.17
C ALA A 34 0.87 -3.33 -2.89
N ASN A 35 1.33 -2.08 -2.83
CA ASN A 35 0.44 -0.94 -2.61
C ASN A 35 -0.45 -0.65 -3.83
N LEU A 36 0.02 -0.90 -5.05
CA LEU A 36 -0.82 -0.83 -6.25
C LEU A 36 -1.91 -1.92 -6.28
N ILE A 37 -1.60 -3.12 -5.78
CA ILE A 37 -2.59 -4.20 -5.62
C ILE A 37 -3.58 -3.86 -4.50
N GLY A 38 -3.09 -3.39 -3.35
CA GLY A 38 -3.92 -3.01 -2.20
C GLY A 38 -4.92 -1.92 -2.56
N ILE A 39 -4.47 -0.84 -3.23
CA ILE A 39 -5.37 0.23 -3.67
C ILE A 39 -6.34 -0.26 -4.75
N LEU A 40 -5.92 -1.16 -5.67
CA LEU A 40 -6.85 -1.77 -6.63
C LEU A 40 -8.00 -2.50 -5.92
N TYR A 41 -7.69 -3.22 -4.84
CA TYR A 41 -8.69 -3.96 -4.07
C TYR A 41 -9.60 -3.03 -3.27
N HIS A 42 -9.05 -1.94 -2.74
CA HIS A 42 -9.82 -0.88 -2.08
C HIS A 42 -10.82 -0.24 -3.07
N GLU A 43 -10.36 0.20 -4.24
CA GLU A 43 -11.22 0.78 -5.29
C GLU A 43 -12.22 -0.23 -5.87
N LEU A 44 -11.83 -1.51 -5.94
CA LEU A 44 -12.75 -2.58 -6.28
C LEU A 44 -13.86 -2.70 -5.23
N GLY A 45 -13.58 -2.42 -3.95
CA GLY A 45 -14.59 -2.36 -2.90
C GLY A 45 -15.66 -1.33 -3.16
N HIS A 46 -15.28 -0.09 -3.50
CA HIS A 46 -16.24 0.94 -3.91
C HIS A 46 -17.05 0.50 -5.13
N ALA A 47 -16.37 -0.09 -6.12
CA ALA A 47 -17.04 -0.62 -7.30
C ALA A 47 -18.04 -1.72 -6.93
N LEU A 48 -17.70 -2.65 -6.03
CA LEU A 48 -18.61 -3.72 -5.59
C LEU A 48 -19.81 -3.17 -4.83
N ILE A 49 -19.61 -2.19 -3.94
CA ILE A 49 -20.69 -1.55 -3.19
C ILE A 49 -21.69 -0.91 -4.14
N ASP A 50 -21.20 -0.14 -5.11
CA ASP A 50 -22.01 0.55 -6.10
C ASP A 50 -22.71 -0.43 -7.05
N VAL A 51 -21.98 -1.35 -7.70
CA VAL A 51 -22.56 -2.22 -8.76
C VAL A 51 -23.46 -3.32 -8.22
N LEU A 52 -23.31 -3.70 -6.95
CA LEU A 52 -24.17 -4.68 -6.29
C LEU A 52 -25.23 -4.02 -5.40
N GLU A 53 -25.28 -2.69 -5.36
CA GLU A 53 -26.17 -1.88 -4.52
C GLU A 53 -26.15 -2.34 -3.05
N LEU A 54 -24.94 -2.54 -2.51
CA LEU A 54 -24.77 -3.05 -1.15
C LEU A 54 -25.12 -1.97 -0.12
N PRO A 55 -25.94 -2.29 0.90
CA PRO A 55 -26.14 -1.37 2.00
C PRO A 55 -24.88 -1.33 2.88
N VAL A 56 -24.31 -0.14 3.04
CA VAL A 56 -23.20 0.11 3.97
C VAL A 56 -23.75 0.82 5.20
N LEU A 57 -23.44 0.28 6.38
CA LEU A 57 -23.72 0.92 7.66
C LEU A 57 -22.39 1.35 8.28
N GLY A 58 -22.21 2.65 8.52
CA GLY A 58 -20.95 3.20 9.01
C GLY A 58 -20.16 3.90 7.91
N GLN A 59 -18.83 3.85 8.00
CA GLN A 59 -17.92 4.44 7.03
C GLN A 59 -17.68 3.48 5.87
N GLU A 60 -17.91 3.93 4.64
CA GLU A 60 -17.65 3.16 3.42
C GLU A 60 -16.17 2.77 3.31
N GLU A 61 -15.29 3.73 3.57
CA GLU A 61 -13.84 3.56 3.60
C GLU A 61 -13.37 2.40 4.49
N ALA A 62 -13.94 2.29 5.68
CA ALA A 62 -13.60 1.19 6.58
C ALA A 62 -14.10 -0.17 6.03
N ALA A 63 -15.25 -0.18 5.35
CA ALA A 63 -15.79 -1.40 4.78
C ALA A 63 -14.95 -1.90 3.59
N VAL A 64 -14.41 -0.99 2.76
CA VAL A 64 -13.55 -1.34 1.63
C VAL A 64 -12.12 -1.69 2.06
N ASP A 65 -11.57 -1.07 3.11
CA ASP A 65 -10.31 -1.51 3.73
C ASP A 65 -10.42 -2.94 4.27
N VAL A 66 -11.54 -3.25 4.93
CA VAL A 66 -11.84 -4.62 5.37
C VAL A 66 -11.87 -5.58 4.17
N LEU A 67 -12.53 -5.19 3.07
CA LEU A 67 -12.57 -6.01 1.86
C LEU A 67 -11.17 -6.27 1.30
N THR A 68 -10.29 -5.27 1.27
CA THR A 68 -8.91 -5.41 0.81
C THR A 68 -8.20 -6.54 1.55
N VAL A 69 -8.31 -6.58 2.88
CA VAL A 69 -7.74 -7.68 3.69
C VAL A 69 -8.38 -9.02 3.35
N MET A 70 -9.71 -9.08 3.17
CA MET A 70 -10.40 -10.32 2.79
C MET A 70 -9.97 -10.83 1.41
N LEU A 71 -9.68 -9.94 0.46
CA LEU A 71 -9.19 -10.32 -0.86
C LEU A 71 -7.74 -10.81 -0.80
N ILE A 72 -6.87 -10.15 -0.03
CA ILE A 72 -5.49 -10.60 0.20
C ILE A 72 -5.51 -12.02 0.79
N ASP A 73 -6.23 -12.22 1.89
CA ASP A 73 -6.32 -13.49 2.61
C ASP A 73 -6.89 -14.64 1.74
N ARG A 74 -7.80 -14.33 0.82
CA ARG A 74 -8.50 -15.35 0.03
C ARG A 74 -7.83 -15.68 -1.30
N LEU A 75 -7.10 -14.73 -1.89
CA LEU A 75 -6.58 -14.86 -3.25
C LEU A 75 -5.12 -15.32 -3.29
N PHE A 76 -4.37 -15.10 -2.22
CA PHE A 76 -2.95 -15.44 -2.13
C PHE A 76 -2.75 -16.65 -1.21
N ASP A 77 -1.62 -17.34 -1.39
CA ASP A 77 -1.19 -18.31 -0.37
C ASP A 77 -0.61 -17.58 0.85
N GLU A 78 -0.36 -18.30 1.94
CA GLU A 78 -0.02 -17.67 3.22
C GLU A 78 1.26 -16.83 3.18
N GLU A 79 2.26 -17.25 2.38
CA GLU A 79 3.53 -16.53 2.25
C GLU A 79 3.29 -15.22 1.49
N ASP A 80 2.70 -15.30 0.29
CA ASP A 80 2.42 -14.13 -0.53
C ASP A 80 1.41 -13.17 0.14
N ALA A 81 0.40 -13.71 0.84
CA ALA A 81 -0.61 -12.93 1.56
C ALA A 81 0.02 -12.14 2.72
N THR A 82 0.95 -12.76 3.45
CA THR A 82 1.65 -12.12 4.57
C THR A 82 2.52 -10.99 4.05
N ASP A 83 3.31 -11.22 3.01
CA ASP A 83 4.17 -10.20 2.43
C ASP A 83 3.34 -9.04 1.86
N LEU A 84 2.24 -9.32 1.16
CA LEU A 84 1.34 -8.29 0.65
C LEU A 84 0.69 -7.48 1.79
N ALA A 85 0.24 -8.15 2.86
CA ALA A 85 -0.36 -7.50 4.03
C ALA A 85 0.64 -6.63 4.81
N TYR A 86 1.94 -6.98 4.82
CA TYR A 86 3.00 -6.13 5.36
C TYR A 86 3.06 -4.80 4.61
N GLU A 87 3.27 -4.86 3.29
CA GLU A 87 3.49 -3.64 2.50
C GLU A 87 2.28 -2.73 2.46
N VAL A 88 1.08 -3.33 2.36
CA VAL A 88 -0.18 -2.57 2.33
C VAL A 88 -0.40 -1.85 3.67
N ALA A 89 -0.16 -2.52 4.79
CA ALA A 89 -0.25 -1.87 6.10
C ALA A 89 0.77 -0.73 6.23
N LEU A 90 2.03 -0.97 5.83
CA LEU A 90 3.08 0.04 5.85
C LEU A 90 2.79 1.25 4.96
N GLY A 91 2.05 1.06 3.87
CA GLY A 91 1.57 2.15 3.00
C GLY A 91 0.75 3.21 3.74
N TYR A 92 0.05 2.84 4.83
CA TYR A 92 -0.74 3.79 5.61
C TYR A 92 0.09 4.68 6.53
N VAL A 93 1.24 4.21 7.00
CA VAL A 93 2.11 4.95 7.94
C VAL A 93 3.32 5.58 7.24
N GLY A 94 3.65 5.16 6.03
CA GLY A 94 4.73 5.72 5.23
C GLY A 94 4.56 7.21 4.89
N GLY A 95 3.35 7.75 5.03
CA GLY A 95 3.05 9.18 4.89
C GLY A 95 2.88 9.93 6.22
N GLU A 96 2.42 9.29 7.29
CA GLU A 96 2.10 9.97 8.57
C GLU A 96 3.25 9.95 9.58
N ASN A 97 4.04 8.87 9.61
CA ASN A 97 5.16 8.73 10.57
C ASN A 97 6.52 9.02 9.93
N GLY A 98 6.48 9.79 8.84
CA GLY A 98 7.60 10.28 8.07
C GLY A 98 7.49 11.76 7.73
N ASP A 99 6.80 12.52 8.58
CA ASP A 99 6.33 13.88 8.28
C ASP A 99 7.48 14.85 7.91
N PRO A 100 7.43 15.47 6.71
CA PRO A 100 8.32 16.57 6.35
C PRO A 100 8.10 17.87 7.15
N GLU A 101 6.95 18.06 7.80
CA GLU A 101 6.57 19.28 8.54
C GLU A 101 6.49 19.10 10.07
N ASP A 102 6.45 17.88 10.62
CA ASP A 102 6.65 17.59 12.06
C ASP A 102 8.13 17.43 12.50
N VAL A 103 9.05 18.08 11.79
CA VAL A 103 9.98 18.94 12.54
C VAL A 103 10.07 20.31 11.85
N GLU A 104 9.04 21.14 11.99
CA GLU A 104 9.18 22.59 11.85
C GLU A 104 10.50 23.04 12.52
N PRO A 105 11.26 24.02 11.98
CA PRO A 105 12.16 24.79 12.83
C PRO A 105 11.29 25.69 13.73
N LYS A 106 10.67 25.10 14.77
CA LYS A 106 10.15 25.88 15.88
C LYS A 106 11.35 26.50 16.56
N ALA A 107 11.61 27.75 16.18
CA ALA A 107 12.52 28.63 16.87
C ALA A 107 12.21 28.56 18.36
N ASP A 108 13.24 28.26 19.14
CA ASP A 108 13.24 28.34 20.59
C ASP A 108 12.81 29.75 21.01
N CYS A 109 11.52 29.94 21.30
CA CYS A 109 11.09 31.02 22.17
C CYS A 109 11.30 30.57 23.62
N GLU A 110 12.57 30.51 24.05
CA GLU A 110 12.90 30.46 25.47
C GLU A 110 12.93 31.89 26.04
N GLY A 111 11.87 32.28 26.74
CA GLY A 111 11.85 33.48 27.60
C GLY A 111 10.62 34.38 27.47
N ASP A 112 10.47 35.29 28.43
CA ASP A 112 9.40 36.29 28.54
C ASP A 112 9.51 37.39 27.46
N ASP A 113 9.28 37.11 26.18
CA ASP A 113 9.01 38.18 25.20
C ASP A 113 8.30 37.66 23.93
N CYS A 114 7.05 37.23 24.06
CA CYS A 114 6.15 37.09 22.91
C CYS A 114 5.30 38.37 22.83
N LYS A 115 5.56 39.24 21.84
CA LYS A 115 4.70 40.39 21.54
C LYS A 115 3.74 40.06 20.41
N GLU A 116 2.45 40.16 20.72
CA GLU A 116 1.35 40.27 19.77
C GLU A 116 1.46 41.56 18.95
N ASP A 117 1.29 41.47 17.62
CA ASP A 117 0.71 42.54 16.81
C ASP A 117 0.22 41.97 15.46
N GLY A 118 -0.98 42.36 15.04
CA GLY A 118 -1.57 41.99 13.77
C GLY A 118 -1.42 43.09 12.72
N SER A 119 -1.48 42.71 11.44
CA SER A 119 -2.10 43.52 10.38
C SER A 119 -2.07 42.76 9.04
N GLU A 120 -3.16 42.93 8.31
CA GLU A 120 -3.45 42.40 6.97
C GLU A 120 -2.50 42.98 5.91
N GLU A 121 -2.11 42.19 4.91
CA GLU A 121 -2.32 42.46 3.46
C GLU A 121 -1.82 41.28 2.60
N ALA A 122 -2.56 41.03 1.52
CA ALA A 122 -2.49 39.85 0.66
C ALA A 122 -1.40 39.93 -0.43
N GLU A 123 -0.88 38.78 -0.87
CA GLU A 123 -1.12 38.21 -2.21
C GLU A 123 -0.32 36.92 -2.46
N SER A 124 -1.06 35.90 -2.94
CA SER A 124 -0.70 34.76 -3.79
C SER A 124 0.64 34.03 -3.57
N GLU A 125 0.54 32.75 -3.19
CA GLU A 125 1.37 31.67 -3.75
C GLU A 125 0.60 30.35 -3.68
N GLU A 126 0.84 29.52 -4.69
CA GLU A 126 0.07 28.35 -5.07
C GLU A 126 -0.01 27.33 -3.93
N ALA A 127 -1.23 26.90 -3.60
CA ALA A 127 -1.44 25.75 -2.73
C ALA A 127 -0.93 24.51 -3.47
N GLU A 128 0.28 24.07 -3.14
CA GLU A 128 0.73 22.70 -3.37
C GLU A 128 -0.35 21.79 -2.76
N SER A 129 -1.05 21.06 -3.62
CA SER A 129 -2.16 20.22 -3.20
C SER A 129 -1.62 18.98 -2.51
N GLU A 130 -1.47 19.08 -1.20
CA GLU A 130 -1.70 17.97 -0.28
C GLU A 130 -2.89 17.15 -0.79
N PRO A 131 -2.82 15.79 -0.82
CA PRO A 131 -4.01 14.98 -1.01
C PRO A 131 -5.03 15.44 0.04
N ALA A 132 -6.28 15.62 -0.35
CA ALA A 132 -7.32 16.16 0.51
C ALA A 132 -7.50 15.31 1.79
N PHE A 133 -6.73 15.61 2.84
CA PHE A 133 -6.66 14.95 4.15
C PHE A 133 -7.99 14.99 4.95
N TRP A 134 -9.02 15.63 4.39
CA TRP A 134 -10.36 15.80 4.96
C TRP A 134 -11.41 14.86 4.34
N ASP A 135 -11.02 13.99 3.41
CA ASP A 135 -11.91 12.99 2.81
C ASP A 135 -11.99 11.75 3.72
N VAL A 136 -12.98 11.72 4.63
CA VAL A 136 -13.59 10.60 5.41
C VAL A 136 -12.80 9.36 5.88
N HIS A 137 -11.50 9.24 5.64
CA HIS A 137 -10.66 8.13 6.05
C HIS A 137 -10.30 8.27 7.55
N GLY A 138 -10.09 7.14 8.23
CA GLY A 138 -9.40 7.14 9.52
C GLY A 138 -7.97 7.63 9.34
N THR A 139 -7.31 8.05 10.43
CA THR A 139 -5.86 8.34 10.37
C THR A 139 -5.12 7.12 9.82
N GLY A 140 -4.00 7.33 9.12
CA GLY A 140 -3.10 6.29 8.65
C GLY A 140 -2.73 5.31 9.75
N ASP A 141 -2.48 5.78 10.97
CA ASP A 141 -2.31 4.92 12.16
C ASP A 141 -3.52 3.99 12.43
N GLN A 142 -4.75 4.52 12.31
CA GLN A 142 -5.95 3.72 12.51
C GLN A 142 -6.12 2.68 11.41
N ARG A 143 -5.83 3.04 10.15
CA ARG A 143 -5.87 2.11 9.01
C ARG A 143 -4.80 1.03 9.12
N TYR A 144 -3.61 1.40 9.57
CA TYR A 144 -2.51 0.48 9.89
C TYR A 144 -2.93 -0.58 10.90
N TYR A 145 -3.31 -0.17 12.12
CA TYR A 145 -3.64 -1.13 13.17
C TYR A 145 -4.89 -1.96 12.86
N ASN A 146 -5.85 -1.41 12.12
CA ASN A 146 -7.01 -2.18 11.67
C ASN A 146 -6.65 -3.22 10.62
N THR A 147 -5.81 -2.87 9.64
CA THR A 147 -5.35 -3.79 8.60
C THR A 147 -4.53 -4.92 9.20
N VAL A 148 -3.54 -4.59 10.06
CA VAL A 148 -2.70 -5.57 10.76
C VAL A 148 -3.55 -6.50 11.62
N CYS A 149 -4.49 -5.94 12.38
CA CYS A 149 -5.37 -6.74 13.23
C CYS A 149 -6.28 -7.68 12.43
N LEU A 150 -6.93 -7.18 11.37
CA LEU A 150 -7.81 -7.99 10.55
C LEU A 150 -7.03 -9.13 9.89
N PHE A 151 -5.86 -8.85 9.31
CA PHE A 151 -5.06 -9.90 8.68
C PHE A 151 -4.57 -10.94 9.70
N TYR A 152 -4.04 -10.50 10.84
CA TYR A 152 -3.64 -11.39 11.93
C TYR A 152 -4.81 -12.28 12.42
N GLY A 153 -6.01 -11.72 12.51
CA GLY A 153 -7.20 -12.42 12.97
C GLY A 153 -7.65 -13.60 12.10
N GLY A 154 -7.21 -13.67 10.83
CA GLY A 154 -7.57 -14.78 9.92
C GLY A 154 -6.90 -16.10 10.27
N ASP A 155 -5.67 -16.05 10.79
CA ASP A 155 -4.96 -17.23 11.32
C ASP A 155 -3.92 -16.77 12.35
N THR A 156 -4.35 -16.73 13.62
CA THR A 156 -3.51 -16.21 14.72
C THR A 156 -2.31 -17.09 15.05
N ASP A 157 -2.36 -18.37 14.66
CA ASP A 157 -1.26 -19.33 14.86
C ASP A 157 -0.17 -19.14 13.79
N LEU A 158 -0.55 -19.04 12.52
CA LEU A 158 0.40 -18.83 11.42
C LEU A 158 0.96 -17.40 11.38
N ARG A 159 0.17 -16.40 11.79
CA ARG A 159 0.49 -14.97 11.67
C ARG A 159 1.01 -14.34 12.96
N ALA A 160 1.37 -15.14 13.96
CA ALA A 160 1.92 -14.64 15.23
C ALA A 160 3.23 -13.84 15.05
N GLU A 161 4.08 -14.27 14.12
CA GLU A 161 5.32 -13.53 13.81
C GLU A 161 4.99 -12.21 13.09
N TYR A 162 4.05 -12.22 12.14
CA TYR A 162 3.53 -11.02 11.48
C TYR A 162 3.04 -9.96 12.49
N ALA A 163 2.18 -10.37 13.43
CA ALA A 163 1.68 -9.44 14.46
C ALA A 163 2.78 -8.88 15.36
N THR A 164 3.83 -9.68 15.63
CA THR A 164 4.97 -9.25 16.45
C THR A 164 5.82 -8.22 15.69
N ASP A 165 6.16 -8.51 14.44
CA ASP A 165 6.97 -7.65 13.59
C ASP A 165 6.26 -6.34 13.24
N MET A 166 4.92 -6.36 13.12
CA MET A 166 4.07 -5.18 12.94
C MET A 166 3.72 -4.45 14.25
N GLU A 167 4.32 -4.85 15.37
CA GLU A 167 4.16 -4.22 16.69
C GLU A 167 2.70 -4.12 17.15
N LEU A 168 1.86 -5.12 16.81
CA LEU A 168 0.45 -5.15 17.19
C LEU A 168 0.33 -5.27 18.73
N PRO A 169 -0.30 -4.29 19.42
CA PRO A 169 -0.43 -4.37 20.87
C PRO A 169 -1.26 -5.58 21.30
N GLU A 170 -0.83 -6.28 22.36
CA GLU A 170 -1.53 -7.49 22.86
C GLU A 170 -3.02 -7.22 23.15
N ALA A 171 -3.33 -6.06 23.75
CA ALA A 171 -4.71 -5.65 24.02
C ALA A 171 -5.56 -5.42 22.75
N ARG A 172 -4.94 -5.09 21.61
CA ARG A 172 -5.61 -5.00 20.30
C ARG A 172 -5.80 -6.39 19.69
N ALA A 173 -4.76 -7.23 19.78
CA ALA A 173 -4.71 -8.59 19.25
C ALA A 173 -5.84 -9.48 19.79
N GLU A 174 -6.25 -9.30 21.06
CA GLU A 174 -7.32 -10.06 21.71
C GLU A 174 -8.66 -10.08 20.94
N LYS A 175 -8.93 -9.05 20.13
CA LYS A 175 -10.21 -8.92 19.40
C LYS A 175 -10.10 -9.29 17.92
N CYS A 176 -8.89 -9.51 17.42
CA CYS A 176 -8.64 -9.61 15.99
C CYS A 176 -9.31 -10.82 15.34
N GLU A 177 -9.30 -11.98 15.98
CA GLU A 177 -10.00 -13.19 15.50
C GLU A 177 -11.51 -12.93 15.35
N ALA A 178 -12.14 -12.33 16.36
CA ALA A 178 -13.57 -12.01 16.32
C ALA A 178 -13.92 -10.92 15.29
N GLU A 179 -13.01 -9.97 15.06
CA GLU A 179 -13.20 -8.93 14.03
C GLU A 179 -13.02 -9.49 12.61
N TYR A 180 -12.05 -10.39 12.40
CA TYR A 180 -11.91 -11.11 11.14
C TYR A 180 -13.15 -11.97 10.87
N ASP A 181 -13.65 -12.72 11.86
CA ASP A 181 -14.87 -13.51 11.72
C ASP A 181 -16.08 -12.66 11.30
N LEU A 182 -16.20 -11.45 11.87
CA LEU A 182 -17.25 -10.51 11.51
C LEU A 182 -17.07 -9.96 10.08
N ALA A 183 -15.83 -9.65 9.69
CA ALA A 183 -15.49 -9.23 8.34
C ALA A 183 -15.83 -10.30 7.31
N ASN A 184 -15.42 -11.55 7.55
CA ASN A 184 -15.69 -12.68 6.69
C ASN A 184 -17.19 -13.02 6.63
N ALA A 185 -17.91 -12.91 7.76
CA ALA A 185 -19.36 -13.07 7.77
C ALA A 185 -20.09 -11.99 6.94
N SER A 186 -19.48 -10.81 6.77
CA SER A 186 -20.04 -9.70 6.01
C SER A 186 -19.70 -9.79 4.52
N TRP A 187 -18.42 -9.92 4.18
CA TRP A 187 -17.94 -9.92 2.79
C TRP A 187 -17.90 -11.30 2.15
N GLY A 188 -17.70 -12.37 2.91
CA GLY A 188 -17.61 -13.75 2.40
C GLY A 188 -18.80 -14.15 1.53
N PRO A 189 -20.07 -13.98 1.97
CA PRO A 189 -21.23 -14.30 1.14
C PRO A 189 -21.33 -13.48 -0.16
N ILE A 190 -20.82 -12.24 -0.16
CA ILE A 190 -20.79 -11.37 -1.33
C ILE A 190 -19.75 -11.89 -2.33
N LEU A 191 -18.53 -12.19 -1.85
CA LEU A 191 -17.45 -12.77 -2.64
C LEU A 191 -17.83 -14.13 -3.22
N ASP A 192 -18.49 -14.99 -2.45
CA ASP A 192 -19.00 -16.27 -2.92
C ASP A 192 -20.03 -16.11 -4.05
N ARG A 193 -20.92 -15.11 -3.95
CA ARG A 193 -21.96 -14.85 -4.96
C ARG A 193 -21.37 -14.40 -6.29
N ILE A 194 -20.29 -13.61 -6.26
CA ILE A 194 -19.62 -13.11 -7.47
C ILE A 194 -18.44 -14.00 -7.90
N SER A 195 -18.18 -15.09 -7.18
CA SER A 195 -17.09 -16.01 -7.51
C SER A 195 -17.33 -16.68 -8.85
N GLY A 196 -16.28 -16.70 -9.68
CA GLY A 196 -16.27 -17.41 -10.95
C GLY A 196 -15.44 -16.71 -12.00
N LYS A 197 -14.99 -17.48 -12.99
CA LYS A 197 -14.20 -16.94 -14.09
C LYS A 197 -15.03 -16.00 -14.97
N GLY A 198 -14.49 -14.81 -15.20
CA GLY A 198 -15.15 -13.73 -15.93
C GLY A 198 -14.19 -12.93 -16.79
N SER A 199 -14.69 -11.77 -17.22
CA SER A 199 -13.87 -10.73 -17.85
C SER A 199 -14.47 -9.35 -17.55
N SER A 200 -15.08 -9.24 -16.37
CA SER A 200 -15.89 -8.09 -15.97
C SER A 200 -15.03 -6.87 -15.65
N LEU A 201 -13.76 -7.06 -15.28
CA LEU A 201 -12.80 -5.96 -15.15
C LEU A 201 -12.06 -5.77 -16.48
N LYS A 202 -12.08 -4.55 -17.03
CA LYS A 202 -11.45 -4.22 -18.33
C LYS A 202 -10.38 -3.16 -18.21
N MET A 203 -9.14 -3.52 -18.50
CA MET A 203 -8.07 -2.53 -18.71
C MET A 203 -8.31 -1.71 -19.98
N LEU A 204 -8.29 -0.39 -19.85
CA LEU A 204 -8.38 0.56 -20.97
C LEU A 204 -7.03 1.17 -21.35
N SER A 205 -6.05 1.12 -20.46
CA SER A 205 -4.71 1.66 -20.70
C SER A 205 -3.77 0.57 -21.23
N THR A 206 -2.93 0.94 -22.20
CA THR A 206 -1.90 0.05 -22.77
C THR A 206 -0.56 0.77 -22.77
N GLY A 207 0.52 0.06 -22.45
CA GLY A 207 1.86 0.65 -22.44
C GLY A 207 2.87 -0.24 -21.73
N ASN A 208 4.10 0.25 -21.62
CA ASN A 208 5.19 -0.43 -20.91
C ASN A 208 5.47 0.14 -19.52
N ASP A 209 4.64 1.09 -19.08
CA ASP A 209 4.68 1.69 -17.76
C ASP A 209 4.49 0.64 -16.64
N LEU A 210 5.14 0.86 -15.49
CA LEU A 210 5.15 -0.08 -14.37
C LEU A 210 3.73 -0.26 -13.79
N THR A 211 3.01 0.84 -13.54
CA THR A 211 1.64 0.84 -13.03
C THR A 211 0.72 0.05 -13.96
N ILE A 212 0.84 0.30 -15.28
CA ILE A 212 0.02 -0.40 -16.28
C ILE A 212 0.27 -1.92 -16.21
N LYS A 213 1.53 -2.36 -16.10
CA LYS A 213 1.86 -3.80 -16.06
C LYS A 213 1.29 -4.48 -14.82
N ILE A 214 1.53 -3.90 -13.64
CA ILE A 214 1.10 -4.44 -12.35
C ILE A 214 -0.43 -4.50 -12.29
N VAL A 215 -1.10 -3.37 -12.55
CA VAL A 215 -2.57 -3.31 -12.50
C VAL A 215 -3.20 -4.23 -13.57
N THR A 216 -2.58 -4.36 -14.76
CA THR A 216 -3.06 -5.30 -15.78
C THR A 216 -2.96 -6.76 -15.30
N ALA A 217 -1.86 -7.14 -14.66
CA ALA A 217 -1.70 -8.48 -14.11
C ALA A 217 -2.71 -8.76 -13.00
N ALA A 218 -2.86 -7.84 -12.04
CA ALA A 218 -3.83 -7.96 -10.96
C ALA A 218 -5.28 -8.05 -11.47
N VAL A 219 -5.65 -7.24 -12.49
CA VAL A 219 -6.96 -7.33 -13.15
C VAL A 219 -7.16 -8.68 -13.87
N ALA A 220 -6.10 -9.26 -14.44
CA ALA A 220 -6.18 -10.57 -15.08
C ALA A 220 -6.46 -11.67 -14.04
N GLU A 221 -5.78 -11.64 -12.89
CA GLU A 221 -6.00 -12.58 -11.79
C GLU A 221 -7.40 -12.44 -11.18
N LEU A 222 -7.86 -11.21 -10.91
CA LEU A 222 -9.22 -10.95 -10.44
C LEU A 222 -10.28 -11.50 -11.40
N ASN A 223 -10.07 -11.42 -12.71
CA ASN A 223 -10.98 -12.00 -13.70
C ASN A 223 -10.98 -13.54 -13.73
N LEU A 224 -9.96 -14.21 -13.17
CA LEU A 224 -9.98 -15.67 -13.02
C LEU A 224 -10.93 -16.13 -11.92
N VAL A 225 -11.14 -15.29 -10.89
CA VAL A 225 -11.83 -15.66 -9.65
C VAL A 225 -13.11 -14.88 -9.39
N LEU A 226 -13.31 -13.72 -10.01
CA LEU A 226 -14.49 -12.86 -9.87
C LEU A 226 -15.21 -12.62 -11.21
N LYS A 227 -16.53 -12.59 -11.13
CA LYS A 227 -17.44 -12.25 -12.23
C LYS A 227 -18.51 -11.28 -11.74
N LEU A 228 -18.30 -10.00 -12.01
CA LEU A 228 -19.26 -8.94 -11.69
C LEU A 228 -20.46 -8.95 -12.65
N PRO A 229 -21.65 -8.49 -12.21
CA PRO A 229 -22.86 -8.42 -13.04
C PRO A 229 -22.78 -7.35 -14.13
N VAL A 230 -21.90 -6.37 -13.96
CA VAL A 230 -21.63 -5.30 -14.92
C VAL A 230 -20.14 -5.25 -15.21
N GLU A 231 -19.79 -4.62 -16.33
CA GLU A 231 -18.41 -4.32 -16.66
C GLU A 231 -17.93 -3.12 -15.84
N VAL A 232 -16.77 -3.25 -15.21
CA VAL A 232 -16.05 -2.18 -14.51
C VAL A 232 -14.75 -1.96 -15.25
N THR A 233 -14.49 -0.73 -15.70
CA THR A 233 -13.28 -0.40 -16.44
C THR A 233 -12.17 0.03 -15.50
N VAL A 234 -10.92 -0.27 -15.84
CA VAL A 234 -9.74 0.15 -15.10
C VAL A 234 -8.83 0.93 -16.04
N ARG A 235 -8.44 2.14 -15.64
CA ARG A 235 -7.63 3.05 -16.44
C ARG A 235 -6.47 3.58 -15.62
N VAL A 236 -5.30 3.64 -16.25
CA VAL A 236 -4.16 4.43 -15.77
C VAL A 236 -4.03 5.68 -16.64
N GLN A 237 -3.97 6.86 -16.03
CA GLN A 237 -3.85 8.15 -16.73
C GLN A 237 -3.08 9.18 -15.90
N THR A 238 -2.76 10.33 -16.49
CA THR A 238 -2.25 11.49 -15.76
C THR A 238 -3.42 12.22 -15.11
N CYS A 239 -3.34 12.51 -13.82
CA CYS A 239 -4.40 13.21 -13.09
C CYS A 239 -4.00 14.62 -12.66
N GLY A 240 -2.70 14.87 -12.47
CA GLY A 240 -2.19 16.08 -11.82
C GLY A 240 -2.19 16.02 -10.29
N GLU A 241 -2.53 14.86 -9.71
CA GLU A 241 -2.59 14.62 -8.27
C GLU A 241 -2.20 13.16 -7.95
N VAL A 242 -1.68 12.93 -6.75
CA VAL A 242 -1.28 11.61 -6.25
C VAL A 242 -2.53 10.88 -5.74
N SER A 243 -3.18 10.11 -6.61
CA SER A 243 -4.44 9.44 -6.26
C SER A 243 -4.69 8.15 -7.05
N ALA A 244 -5.58 7.32 -6.52
CA ALA A 244 -6.37 6.36 -7.28
C ALA A 244 -7.79 6.40 -6.70
N PHE A 245 -8.81 6.24 -7.54
CA PHE A 245 -10.20 6.35 -7.10
C PHE A 245 -11.18 5.64 -8.03
N TYR A 246 -12.33 5.28 -7.49
CA TYR A 246 -13.48 4.77 -8.22
C TYR A 246 -14.46 5.88 -8.63
N ASN A 247 -14.83 5.92 -9.91
CA ASN A 247 -15.84 6.80 -10.45
C ASN A 247 -17.18 6.06 -10.66
N PRO A 248 -18.22 6.32 -9.85
CA PRO A 248 -19.50 5.62 -9.94
C PRO A 248 -20.34 6.01 -11.16
N ASP A 249 -20.14 7.19 -11.76
CA ASP A 249 -20.89 7.59 -12.96
C ASP A 249 -20.48 6.76 -14.19
N LYS A 250 -19.19 6.41 -14.26
CA LYS A 250 -18.60 5.67 -15.38
C LYS A 250 -18.37 4.18 -15.09
N LYS A 251 -18.50 3.76 -13.82
CA LYS A 251 -18.09 2.44 -13.34
C LYS A 251 -16.62 2.16 -13.69
N GLU A 252 -15.77 3.12 -13.32
CA GLU A 252 -14.37 3.17 -13.74
C GLU A 252 -13.45 3.35 -12.53
N ILE A 253 -12.48 2.45 -12.36
CA ILE A 253 -11.36 2.62 -11.42
C ILE A 253 -10.24 3.35 -12.15
N ILE A 254 -9.74 4.43 -11.57
CA ILE A 254 -8.74 5.30 -12.17
C ILE A 254 -7.49 5.29 -11.30
N PHE A 255 -6.35 4.98 -11.90
CA PHE A 255 -5.02 5.09 -11.32
C PHE A 255 -4.30 6.31 -11.93
N CYS A 256 -3.76 7.17 -11.07
CA CYS A 256 -2.94 8.29 -11.50
C CYS A 256 -1.47 7.85 -11.60
N PHE A 257 -0.77 8.20 -12.68
CA PHE A 257 0.66 7.91 -12.82
C PHE A 257 1.50 8.49 -11.67
N GLU A 258 1.05 9.62 -11.13
CA GLU A 258 1.63 10.33 -9.99
C GLU A 258 1.68 9.46 -8.71
N TYR A 259 0.73 8.54 -8.53
CA TYR A 259 0.68 7.66 -7.36
C TYR A 259 1.87 6.69 -7.32
N THR A 260 2.21 6.08 -8.46
CA THR A 260 3.37 5.18 -8.53
C THR A 260 4.68 5.93 -8.33
N ALA A 261 4.81 7.14 -8.88
CA ALA A 261 5.99 7.96 -8.66
C ALA A 261 6.16 8.32 -7.18
N TYR A 262 5.06 8.60 -6.47
CA TYR A 262 5.07 8.83 -5.03
C TYR A 262 5.52 7.59 -4.24
N LEU A 263 4.99 6.39 -4.55
CA LEU A 263 5.40 5.15 -3.88
C LEU A 263 6.89 4.82 -4.09
N GLN A 264 7.40 5.06 -5.31
CA GLN A 264 8.82 4.88 -5.63
C GLN A 264 9.69 5.84 -4.82
N ASP A 265 9.28 7.10 -4.73
CA ASP A 265 9.98 8.12 -3.96
C ASP A 265 9.98 7.84 -2.46
N LEU A 266 8.89 7.30 -1.88
CA LEU A 266 8.90 6.80 -0.50
C LEU A 266 9.97 5.72 -0.29
N THR A 267 10.13 4.82 -1.27
CA THR A 267 11.12 3.76 -1.16
C THR A 267 12.55 4.28 -1.33
N ASP A 268 12.78 5.19 -2.28
CA ASP A 268 14.09 5.79 -2.57
C ASP A 268 14.61 6.64 -1.39
N ARG A 269 13.71 7.30 -0.66
CA ARG A 269 14.04 8.07 0.55
C ARG A 269 14.41 7.18 1.75
N GLY A 270 14.23 5.87 1.63
CA GLY A 270 14.60 4.92 2.69
C GLY A 270 13.72 5.01 3.92
N TYR A 271 12.44 5.40 3.77
CA TYR A 271 11.44 5.34 4.85
C TYR A 271 11.31 3.92 5.43
N PHE A 272 11.74 2.91 4.67
CA PHE A 272 11.81 1.53 5.09
C PHE A 272 13.27 1.05 5.12
N GLN A 273 13.98 1.21 6.25
CA GLN A 273 15.36 0.72 6.43
C GLN A 273 15.45 -0.44 7.43
N GLY A 274 15.70 -1.65 6.90
CA GLY A 274 16.05 -2.88 7.63
C GLY A 274 15.12 -4.06 7.29
N ALA A 275 15.55 -5.30 7.05
CA ALA A 275 16.89 -5.88 6.96
C ALA A 275 16.82 -7.23 6.21
N ASN A 276 17.65 -7.46 5.18
CA ASN A 276 18.20 -8.77 4.73
C ASN A 276 17.32 -10.05 4.69
N THR A 277 15.99 -10.01 4.78
CA THR A 277 15.16 -11.22 4.96
C THR A 277 13.77 -11.19 4.33
N GLY A 278 13.38 -10.12 3.61
CA GLY A 278 11.98 -9.95 3.18
C GLY A 278 11.07 -9.48 4.32
N LYS A 279 11.63 -9.07 5.46
CA LYS A 279 10.90 -8.53 6.61
C LYS A 279 11.38 -7.11 6.89
N TRP A 280 10.44 -6.17 6.90
CA TRP A 280 10.69 -4.79 7.29
C TRP A 280 10.73 -4.68 8.80
N LYS A 281 11.72 -3.96 9.33
CA LYS A 281 11.66 -3.42 10.68
C LYS A 281 11.57 -1.91 10.60
N MET A 282 10.49 -1.36 11.17
CA MET A 282 10.28 0.07 11.30
C MET A 282 11.33 0.64 12.27
N SER A 283 12.40 1.22 11.74
CA SER A 283 13.43 1.84 12.59
C SER A 283 13.01 3.27 12.91
N GLY A 284 12.47 3.51 14.12
CA GLY A 284 12.48 4.87 14.68
C GLY A 284 11.22 5.42 15.35
N MET A 285 10.28 4.59 15.82
CA MET A 285 9.22 5.09 16.70
C MET A 285 9.21 4.35 18.04
N MET A 286 9.05 5.14 19.11
CA MET A 286 8.97 4.75 20.53
C MET A 286 10.27 4.39 21.25
N ASN A 287 11.25 5.31 21.18
CA ASN A 287 11.98 5.68 22.39
C ASN A 287 11.32 6.92 23.02
N SER A 288 10.31 6.70 23.86
CA SER A 288 10.14 7.49 25.07
C SER A 288 9.24 6.73 26.03
N ASP A 289 9.78 6.41 27.20
CA ASP A 289 9.06 5.91 28.36
C ASP A 289 7.77 6.73 28.58
N TYR A 290 6.58 6.11 28.43
CA TYR A 290 5.36 6.41 29.21
C TYR A 290 4.40 5.22 29.18
#